data_AF-A0A383RZP5-F1
#
_entry.id   AF-A0A383RZP5-F1
#
_cell.length_a   1.000
_cell.length_b   1.000
_cell.length_c   1.000
_cell.angle_alpha   90.00
_cell.angle_beta   90.00
_cell.angle_gamma   90.00
#
_symmetry.space_group_name_H-M   'P 1'
#
loop_
_entity.id
_entity.type
_entity.pdbx_description
1 polymer ?
#
loop_
_entity_poly.entity_id
_entity_poly.type
_entity_poly.pdbx_seq_one_letter_code
_entity_poly.pdbx_strand_id
1 'polypeptide(L)'
;MNIWAKWDESVQRFAFGLSDNGGLEITRERHLALLAGESSGQVIVVGDDGRPELQEQPGPTDEALRKAERAWRTVELSRHEWVVTRHRDEQDMGGVTSLTAEQYAELLNHRQALRDWPAVDAFPVIAERPSPPEWLVDLTQ
;
A
#
# COMPACT_ATOMS: atom_id res chain seq x y z
N MET A 1 -14.80 33.28 19.17
CA MET A 1 -14.02 33.54 17.94
C MET A 1 -14.57 32.60 16.88
N ASN A 2 -15.06 33.18 15.80
CA ASN A 2 -15.74 32.43 14.75
C ASN A 2 -14.73 32.12 13.64
N ILE A 3 -14.89 30.97 13.00
CA ILE A 3 -13.99 30.46 11.96
C ILE A 3 -14.82 30.30 10.70
N TRP A 4 -14.26 30.67 9.56
CA TRP A 4 -14.92 30.59 8.27
C TRP A 4 -14.38 29.41 7.49
N ALA A 5 -15.25 28.49 7.09
CA ALA A 5 -14.92 27.29 6.34
C ALA A 5 -15.43 27.41 4.91
N LYS A 6 -14.51 27.42 3.94
CA LYS A 6 -14.83 27.52 2.52
C LYS A 6 -14.33 26.29 1.78
N TRP A 7 -15.19 25.64 1.01
CA TRP A 7 -14.75 24.57 0.12
C TRP A 7 -13.90 25.12 -1.02
N ASP A 8 -12.73 24.53 -1.22
CA ASP A 8 -11.85 24.78 -2.36
C ASP A 8 -11.93 23.59 -3.32
N GLU A 9 -12.65 23.78 -4.43
CA GLU A 9 -12.82 22.78 -5.49
C GLU A 9 -11.48 22.37 -6.13
N SER A 10 -10.48 23.26 -6.16
CA SER A 10 -9.20 22.99 -6.83
C SER A 10 -8.35 21.97 -6.10
N VAL A 11 -8.45 21.96 -4.76
CA VAL A 11 -7.71 21.03 -3.89
C VAL A 11 -8.63 20.05 -3.17
N GLN A 12 -9.94 20.09 -3.42
CA GLN A 12 -10.98 19.25 -2.80
C GLN A 12 -10.88 19.24 -1.27
N ARG A 13 -10.71 20.42 -0.64
CA ARG A 13 -10.56 20.59 0.81
C ARG A 13 -11.20 21.87 1.31
N PHE A 14 -11.53 21.92 2.60
CA PHE A 14 -11.94 23.17 3.26
C PHE A 14 -10.75 24.06 3.63
N ALA A 15 -10.83 25.34 3.25
CA ALA A 15 -9.97 26.40 3.73
C ALA A 15 -10.61 27.07 4.96
N PHE A 16 -9.90 27.06 6.09
CA PHE A 16 -10.33 27.68 7.35
C PHE A 16 -9.67 29.05 7.55
N GLY A 17 -10.47 30.07 7.86
CA GLY A 17 -10.02 31.44 8.08
C GLY A 17 -10.55 32.06 9.37
N LEU A 18 -9.81 33.01 9.94
CA LEU A 18 -10.25 33.81 11.10
C LEU A 18 -11.01 35.09 10.70
N SER A 19 -11.04 35.38 9.40
CA SER A 19 -11.82 36.43 8.76
C SER A 19 -12.72 35.82 7.70
N ASP A 20 -13.80 36.53 7.35
CA ASP A 20 -14.72 36.10 6.29
C ASP A 20 -13.98 35.88 4.97
N ASN A 21 -14.06 34.65 4.46
CA ASN A 21 -13.46 34.21 3.19
C ASN A 21 -14.53 33.89 2.13
N GLY A 22 -15.80 34.21 2.40
CA GLY A 22 -16.97 33.83 1.61
C GLY A 22 -17.45 32.41 1.86
N GLY A 23 -17.02 31.78 2.97
CA GLY A 23 -17.41 30.44 3.40
C GLY A 23 -18.54 30.44 4.42
N LEU A 24 -18.78 29.28 5.04
CA LEU A 24 -19.74 29.13 6.13
C LEU A 24 -19.08 29.39 7.48
N GLU A 25 -19.79 30.08 8.36
CA GLU A 25 -19.33 30.32 9.72
C GLU A 25 -19.49 29.06 10.59
N ILE A 26 -18.41 28.66 11.24
CA ILE A 26 -18.37 27.54 12.19
C ILE A 26 -17.78 27.99 13.53
N THR A 27 -18.15 27.28 14.59
CA THR A 27 -17.60 27.53 15.93
C THR A 27 -16.16 27.01 16.03
N ARG A 28 -15.37 27.61 16.93
CA ARG A 28 -14.02 27.10 17.27
C ARG A 28 -14.06 25.63 17.72
N GLU A 29 -15.07 25.25 18.48
CA GLU A 29 -15.26 23.87 18.94
C GLU A 29 -15.46 22.91 17.76
N ARG A 30 -16.31 23.27 16.79
CA ARG A 30 -16.50 22.47 15.57
C ARG A 30 -15.20 22.35 14.78
N HIS A 31 -14.47 23.45 14.60
CA HIS A 31 -13.17 23.42 13.93
C HIS A 31 -12.17 22.49 14.63
N LEU A 32 -12.09 22.53 15.96
CA LEU A 32 -11.23 21.62 16.73
C LEU A 32 -11.67 20.16 16.58
N ALA A 33 -12.98 19.87 16.57
CA ALA A 33 -13.50 18.53 16.33
C ALA A 33 -13.14 18.00 14.94
N LEU A 34 -13.23 18.86 13.90
CA LEU A 34 -12.83 18.51 12.53
C LEU A 34 -11.34 18.17 12.43
N LEU A 35 -10.47 18.98 13.04
CA LEU A 35 -9.03 18.72 13.06
C LEU A 35 -8.69 17.46 13.85
N ALA A 36 -9.39 17.20 14.96
CA ALA A 36 -9.22 15.97 15.73
C ALA A 36 -9.59 14.74 14.88
N GLY A 37 -10.72 14.79 14.16
CA GLY A 37 -11.13 13.73 13.24
C GLY A 37 -10.13 13.50 12.11
N GLU A 38 -9.64 14.57 11.49
CA GLU A 38 -8.61 14.49 10.45
C GLU A 38 -7.33 13.84 10.98
N SER A 39 -6.90 14.20 12.20
CA SER A 39 -5.74 13.57 12.85
C SER A 39 -5.95 12.09 13.20
N SER A 40 -7.20 11.63 13.31
CA SER A 40 -7.55 10.22 13.51
C SER A 40 -7.79 9.43 12.22
N GLY A 41 -7.48 10.02 11.05
CA GLY A 41 -7.59 9.34 9.75
C GLY A 41 -8.94 9.51 9.05
N GLN A 42 -9.78 10.43 9.51
CA GLN A 42 -10.98 10.83 8.78
C GLN A 42 -10.63 11.92 7.76
N VAL A 43 -11.52 12.14 6.79
CA VAL A 43 -11.42 13.24 5.83
C VAL A 43 -12.55 14.23 6.08
N ILE A 44 -12.25 15.52 5.94
CA ILE A 44 -13.25 16.58 6.04
C ILE A 44 -13.87 16.78 4.65
N VAL A 45 -15.15 16.44 4.51
CA VAL A 45 -15.92 16.51 3.26
C VAL A 45 -17.06 17.51 3.37
N VAL A 46 -17.62 17.92 2.22
CA VAL A 46 -18.82 18.76 2.18
C VAL A 46 -20.02 17.90 2.53
N GLY A 47 -20.69 18.21 3.64
CA GLY A 47 -21.95 17.59 4.04
C GLY A 47 -23.15 18.10 3.23
N ASP A 48 -24.31 17.47 3.43
CA ASP A 48 -25.55 17.79 2.69
C ASP A 48 -26.02 19.24 2.85
N ASP A 49 -25.65 19.90 3.94
CA ASP A 49 -25.96 21.30 4.24
C ASP A 49 -24.84 22.27 3.81
N GLY A 50 -23.83 21.78 3.09
CA GLY A 50 -22.66 22.52 2.65
C GLY A 50 -21.60 22.72 3.75
N ARG A 51 -21.84 22.24 4.98
CA ARG A 51 -20.89 22.39 6.09
C ARG A 51 -19.80 21.31 6.05
N PRO A 52 -18.65 21.55 6.70
CA PRO A 52 -17.64 20.53 6.83
C PRO A 52 -18.12 19.40 7.75
N GLU A 53 -18.04 18.18 7.26
CA GLU A 53 -18.35 16.95 7.99
C GLU A 53 -17.17 15.98 7.96
N LEU A 54 -17.07 15.15 9.00
CA LEU A 54 -16.08 14.09 9.05
C LEU A 54 -16.65 12.85 8.41
N GLN A 55 -15.93 12.31 7.43
CA GLN A 55 -16.22 11.02 6.84
C GLN A 55 -15.01 10.11 7.02
N GLU A 56 -15.24 8.81 7.15
CA GLU A 56 -14.15 7.84 7.05
C GLU A 56 -13.45 8.01 5.69
N GLN A 57 -12.12 7.99 5.70
CA GLN A 57 -11.37 8.01 4.44
C GLN A 57 -11.74 6.75 3.66
N PRO A 58 -12.23 6.87 2.41
CA PRO A 58 -12.46 5.70 1.59
C PRO A 58 -11.14 4.94 1.45
N GLY A 59 -11.19 3.63 1.67
CA GLY A 59 -10.04 2.77 1.49
C GLY A 59 -9.47 2.88 0.07
N PRO A 60 -8.23 2.38 -0.14
CA PRO A 60 -7.66 2.31 -1.48
C PRO A 60 -8.61 1.58 -2.43
N THR A 61 -8.70 2.08 -3.67
CA THR A 61 -9.50 1.41 -4.71
C THR A 61 -8.94 0.02 -4.99
N ASP A 62 -9.78 -0.88 -5.52
CA ASP A 62 -9.34 -2.22 -5.94
C ASP A 62 -8.14 -2.13 -6.90
N GLU A 63 -8.17 -1.20 -7.87
CA GLU A 63 -7.03 -1.00 -8.78
C GLU A 63 -5.77 -0.49 -8.07
N ALA A 64 -5.90 0.37 -7.06
CA ALA A 64 -4.75 0.80 -6.25
C ALA A 64 -4.14 -0.37 -5.47
N LEU A 65 -4.97 -1.25 -4.90
CA LEU A 65 -4.53 -2.49 -4.25
C LEU A 65 -3.84 -3.42 -5.24
N ARG A 66 -4.45 -3.69 -6.40
CA ARG A 66 -3.87 -4.50 -7.47
C ARG A 66 -2.52 -3.95 -7.94
N LYS A 67 -2.40 -2.64 -8.10
CA LYS A 67 -1.13 -1.98 -8.47
C LYS A 67 -0.07 -2.18 -7.39
N ALA A 68 -0.42 -2.01 -6.12
CA ALA A 68 0.49 -2.24 -5.00
C ALA A 68 0.99 -3.69 -4.96
N GLU A 69 0.12 -4.67 -5.15
CA GLU A 69 0.50 -6.08 -5.15
C GLU A 69 1.37 -6.48 -6.35
N ARG A 70 1.14 -5.92 -7.54
CA ARG A 70 2.06 -6.12 -8.69
C ARG A 70 3.46 -5.57 -8.40
N ALA A 71 3.53 -4.42 -7.72
CA ALA A 71 4.80 -3.84 -7.30
C ALA A 71 5.50 -4.71 -6.24
N TRP A 72 4.77 -5.18 -5.21
CA TRP A 72 5.28 -6.12 -4.22
C TRP A 72 5.85 -7.38 -4.86
N ARG A 73 5.08 -8.02 -5.77
CA ARG A 73 5.50 -9.20 -6.52
C ARG A 73 6.79 -8.99 -7.30
N THR A 74 7.00 -7.79 -7.84
CA THR A 74 8.23 -7.43 -8.55
C THR A 74 9.42 -7.31 -7.60
N VAL A 75 9.22 -6.72 -6.41
CA VAL A 75 10.24 -6.62 -5.35
C VAL A 75 10.64 -8.00 -4.83
N GLU A 76 9.67 -8.87 -4.54
CA GLU A 76 9.95 -10.22 -4.04
C GLU A 76 10.68 -11.09 -5.07
N LEU A 77 10.32 -11.01 -6.36
CA LEU A 77 11.08 -11.70 -7.42
C LEU A 77 12.54 -11.22 -7.49
N SER A 78 12.77 -9.92 -7.28
CA SER A 78 14.10 -9.31 -7.36
C SER A 78 14.96 -9.64 -6.12
N ARG A 79 14.34 -9.76 -4.94
CA ARG A 79 15.02 -10.01 -3.66
C ARG A 79 15.92 -11.25 -3.69
N HIS A 80 15.46 -12.31 -4.36
CA HIS A 80 16.17 -13.61 -4.44
C HIS A 80 16.71 -13.92 -5.85
N GLU A 81 16.79 -12.94 -6.75
CA GLU A 81 17.34 -13.17 -8.10
C GLU A 81 18.80 -13.63 -8.06
N TRP A 82 19.60 -13.02 -7.18
CA TRP A 82 21.01 -13.34 -7.00
C TRP A 82 21.25 -14.82 -6.61
N VAL A 83 20.32 -15.43 -5.87
CA VAL A 83 20.40 -16.83 -5.47
C VAL A 83 20.30 -17.76 -6.68
N VAL A 84 19.41 -17.43 -7.62
CA VAL A 84 19.24 -18.19 -8.87
C VAL A 84 20.46 -18.05 -9.75
N THR A 85 20.96 -16.83 -9.92
CA THR A 85 22.17 -16.56 -10.73
C THR A 85 23.36 -17.33 -10.17
N ARG A 86 23.62 -17.20 -8.86
CA ARG A 86 24.72 -17.91 -8.20
C ARG A 86 24.63 -19.42 -8.32
N HIS A 87 23.43 -20.00 -8.14
CA HIS A 87 23.27 -21.45 -8.28
C HIS A 87 23.57 -21.93 -9.71
N ARG A 88 23.18 -21.16 -10.74
CA ARG A 88 23.51 -21.47 -12.14
C ARG A 88 25.02 -21.38 -12.39
N ASP A 89 25.67 -20.34 -11.87
CA ASP A 89 27.13 -20.20 -11.99
C ASP A 89 27.86 -21.38 -11.33
N GLU A 90 27.42 -21.82 -10.13
CA GLU A 90 27.99 -22.98 -9.43
C GLU A 90 27.81 -24.29 -10.21
N GLN A 91 26.65 -24.48 -10.86
CA GLN A 91 26.38 -25.62 -11.74
C GLN A 91 27.28 -25.63 -12.97
N ASP A 92 27.42 -24.47 -13.64
CA ASP A 92 28.25 -24.33 -14.84
C ASP A 92 29.74 -24.53 -14.55
N MET A 93 30.19 -24.20 -13.33
CA MET A 93 31.55 -24.49 -12.86
C MET A 93 31.77 -25.97 -12.51
N GLY A 94 30.71 -26.79 -12.46
CA GLY A 94 30.78 -28.21 -12.09
C GLY A 94 31.18 -28.45 -10.64
N GLY A 95 31.02 -27.44 -9.78
CA GLY A 95 31.38 -27.47 -8.36
C GLY A 95 30.26 -27.98 -7.45
N VAL A 96 30.51 -27.96 -6.15
CA VAL A 96 29.46 -28.17 -5.14
C VAL A 96 28.59 -26.92 -5.07
N THR A 97 27.29 -27.08 -5.27
CA THR A 97 26.33 -25.97 -5.15
C THR A 97 26.05 -25.66 -3.68
N SER A 98 25.83 -24.38 -3.39
CA SER A 98 25.49 -23.92 -2.05
C SER A 98 24.05 -24.23 -1.65
N LEU A 99 23.16 -24.45 -2.63
CA LEU A 99 21.82 -24.98 -2.42
C LEU A 99 21.79 -26.44 -2.84
N THR A 100 21.00 -27.23 -2.11
CA THR A 100 20.60 -28.57 -2.54
C THR A 100 19.68 -28.51 -3.76
N ALA A 101 19.54 -29.63 -4.47
CA ALA A 101 18.63 -29.72 -5.62
C ALA A 101 17.17 -29.47 -5.19
N GLU A 102 16.80 -29.94 -4.00
CA GLU A 102 15.47 -29.74 -3.39
C GLU A 102 15.22 -28.26 -3.10
N GLN A 103 16.16 -27.57 -2.43
CA GLN A 103 16.05 -26.13 -2.18
C GLN A 103 15.95 -25.31 -3.48
N TYR A 104 16.75 -25.67 -4.49
CA TYR A 104 16.67 -24.98 -5.77
C TYR A 104 15.32 -25.20 -6.46
N ALA A 105 14.75 -26.41 -6.41
CA ALA A 105 13.40 -26.68 -6.92
C ALA A 105 12.32 -25.89 -6.17
N GLU A 106 12.40 -25.82 -4.83
CA GLU A 106 11.50 -25.01 -4.01
C GLU A 106 11.56 -23.52 -4.37
N LEU A 107 12.76 -22.98 -4.58
CA LEU A 107 12.95 -21.59 -5.03
C LEU A 107 12.29 -21.33 -6.39
N LEU A 108 12.46 -22.24 -7.35
CA LEU A 108 11.85 -22.10 -8.67
C LEU A 108 10.32 -22.17 -8.59
N ASN A 109 9.77 -23.09 -7.79
CA ASN A 109 8.32 -23.19 -7.55
C ASN A 109 7.75 -21.94 -6.90
N HIS A 110 8.41 -21.42 -5.85
CA HIS A 110 7.99 -20.18 -5.20
C HIS A 110 8.02 -18.98 -6.17
N ARG A 111 9.09 -18.85 -6.96
CA ARG A 111 9.18 -17.80 -8.00
C ARG A 111 8.10 -17.93 -9.06
N GLN A 112 7.73 -19.16 -9.43
CA GLN A 112 6.63 -19.38 -10.36
C GLN A 112 5.28 -18.97 -9.74
N ALA A 113 5.02 -19.34 -8.48
CA ALA A 113 3.82 -18.91 -7.76
C ALA A 113 3.71 -17.37 -7.68
N LEU A 114 4.82 -16.65 -7.47
CA LEU A 114 4.85 -15.19 -7.53
C LEU A 114 4.51 -14.65 -8.92
N ARG A 115 4.96 -15.29 -10.01
CA ARG A 115 4.61 -14.88 -11.37
C ARG A 115 3.12 -15.09 -11.66
N ASP A 116 2.55 -16.18 -11.17
CA ASP A 116 1.15 -16.53 -11.38
C ASP A 116 0.20 -15.76 -10.46
N TRP A 117 0.71 -15.19 -9.35
CA TRP A 117 -0.06 -14.45 -8.36
C TRP A 117 -1.05 -13.40 -8.93
N PRO A 118 -0.70 -12.55 -9.91
CA PRO A 118 -1.68 -11.59 -10.45
C PRO A 118 -2.81 -12.20 -11.28
N ALA A 119 -2.75 -13.50 -11.59
CA ALA A 119 -3.73 -14.22 -12.40
C ALA A 119 -4.64 -15.14 -11.57
N VAL A 120 -4.40 -15.29 -10.27
CA VAL A 120 -5.27 -16.11 -9.41
C VAL A 120 -6.47 -15.30 -8.91
N ASP A 121 -7.57 -15.98 -8.63
CA ASP A 121 -8.83 -15.34 -8.19
C ASP A 121 -8.69 -14.60 -6.86
N ALA A 122 -7.78 -15.06 -5.99
CA ALA A 122 -7.51 -14.46 -4.70
C ALA A 122 -6.77 -13.11 -4.80
N PHE A 123 -6.29 -12.70 -5.97
CA PHE A 123 -5.58 -11.43 -6.14
C PHE A 123 -6.55 -10.24 -6.03
N PRO A 124 -6.26 -9.21 -5.19
CA PRO A 124 -4.98 -8.85 -4.56
C PRO A 124 -4.89 -9.11 -3.02
N VAL A 125 -5.51 -10.16 -2.49
CA VAL A 125 -5.59 -10.41 -1.05
C VAL A 125 -4.21 -10.73 -0.44
N ILE A 126 -3.74 -9.90 0.49
CA ILE A 126 -2.42 -10.03 1.13
C ILE A 126 -2.21 -11.38 1.83
N ALA A 127 -3.25 -11.89 2.49
CA ALA A 127 -3.18 -13.16 3.22
C ALA A 127 -2.96 -14.38 2.31
N GLU A 128 -3.26 -14.23 1.02
CA GLU A 128 -3.18 -15.30 0.01
C GLU A 128 -1.89 -15.20 -0.83
N ARG A 129 -0.96 -14.30 -0.45
CA ARG A 129 0.34 -14.18 -1.09
C ARG A 129 1.11 -15.51 -1.03
N PRO A 130 1.82 -15.89 -2.09
CA PRO A 130 2.73 -17.03 -2.05
C PRO A 130 3.76 -16.85 -0.93
N SER A 131 3.82 -17.81 0.00
CA SER A 131 4.77 -17.79 1.11
C SER A 131 6.12 -18.36 0.65
N PRO A 132 7.25 -17.73 1.02
CA PRO A 132 8.58 -18.26 0.74
C PRO A 132 8.90 -19.48 1.63
N PRO A 133 9.74 -20.41 1.17
CA PRO A 133 10.33 -21.44 2.04
C PRO A 133 11.12 -20.81 3.19
N GLU A 134 11.13 -21.43 4.37
CA GLU A 134 11.79 -20.88 5.58
C GLU A 134 13.27 -20.56 5.33
N TRP A 135 14.01 -21.50 4.73
CA TRP A 135 15.44 -21.33 4.43
C TRP A 135 15.73 -20.14 3.50
N LEU A 136 14.77 -19.76 2.65
CA LEU A 136 14.93 -18.64 1.72
C LEU A 136 14.84 -17.30 2.46
N VAL A 137 14.04 -17.22 3.52
CA VAL A 137 13.89 -16.02 4.36
C VAL A 137 15.18 -15.73 5.13
N ASP A 138 15.91 -16.78 5.52
CA ASP A 138 17.17 -16.65 6.26
C ASP A 138 18.35 -16.19 5.38
N LEU A 139 18.21 -16.20 4.05
CA LEU A 139 19.24 -15.74 3.12
C LEU A 139 19.27 -14.21 3.03
N THR A 140 20.05 -13.57 3.90
CA THR A 140 20.37 -12.15 3.81
C THR A 140 21.43 -11.91 2.74
N GLN A 141 21.23 -10.88 1.90
CA GLN A 141 22.27 -10.36 0.98
C GLN A 141 23.46 -9.75 1.75
#